data_AF-A0A1U7EXL5-F1
#
_entry.id   AF-A0A1U7EXL5-F1
#
_cell.length_a   1.000
_cell.length_b   1.000
_cell.length_c   1.000
_cell.angle_alpha   90.00
_cell.angle_beta   90.00
_cell.angle_gamma   90.00
#
_symmetry.space_group_name_H-M   'P 1'
#
loop_
_entity.id
_entity.type
_entity.pdbx_description
1 polymer ?
#
loop_
_entity_poly.entity_id
_entity_poly.type
_entity_poly.pdbx_seq_one_letter_code
_entity_poly.pdbx_strand_id
1 'polypeptide(L)'
;MYRARDHVENEQWLAAIDDAAERLDLGSEAKSRATDLFLSTVPEEDRSKQAVVAASLYAGALIAGDQRSQSDVADAVGVSRLTVQNRWRELLSEAGLEPPQW
;
A
#
# COMPACT_ATOMS: atom_id res chain seq x y z
N MET A 1 -7.49 -10.59 -10.01
CA MET A 1 -8.84 -10.33 -9.47
C MET A 1 -8.94 -11.11 -8.17
N TYR A 2 -8.90 -10.39 -7.04
CA TYR A 2 -9.03 -10.97 -5.69
C TYR A 2 -10.50 -11.36 -5.42
N ARG A 3 -10.73 -12.35 -4.56
CA ARG A 3 -12.05 -12.87 -4.21
C ARG A 3 -12.65 -12.07 -3.05
N ALA A 4 -13.98 -12.11 -2.90
CA ALA A 4 -14.65 -11.52 -1.74
C ALA A 4 -14.14 -12.06 -0.39
N ARG A 5 -13.63 -13.30 -0.38
CA ARG A 5 -13.01 -13.90 0.81
C ARG A 5 -11.72 -13.19 1.21
N ASP A 6 -10.94 -12.68 0.24
CA ASP A 6 -9.65 -12.02 0.49
C ASP A 6 -9.86 -10.69 1.24
N HIS A 7 -10.98 -10.01 1.03
CA HIS A 7 -11.38 -8.84 1.81
C HIS A 7 -11.64 -9.19 3.28
N VAL A 8 -12.36 -10.28 3.53
CA VAL A 8 -12.70 -10.73 4.89
C VAL A 8 -11.44 -11.21 5.62
N GLU A 9 -10.59 -11.98 4.95
CA GLU A 9 -9.33 -12.49 5.51
C GLU A 9 -8.32 -11.39 5.86
N ASN A 10 -8.42 -10.23 5.19
CA ASN A 10 -7.48 -9.11 5.38
C ASN A 10 -8.15 -7.85 5.93
N GLU A 11 -9.33 -7.96 6.56
CA GLU A 11 -10.10 -6.82 7.08
C GLU A 11 -9.25 -5.88 7.95
N GLN A 12 -8.43 -6.43 8.86
CA GLN A 12 -7.55 -5.65 9.73
C GLN A 12 -6.51 -4.82 8.94
N TRP A 13 -6.05 -5.31 7.80
CA TRP A 13 -5.05 -4.65 6.97
C TRP A 13 -5.69 -3.62 6.05
N LEU A 14 -6.92 -3.87 5.61
CA LEU A 14 -7.74 -2.90 4.90
C LEU A 14 -8.10 -1.71 5.82
N ALA A 15 -8.41 -1.98 7.08
CA ALA A 15 -8.59 -0.95 8.09
C ALA A 15 -7.30 -0.15 8.33
N ALA A 16 -6.14 -0.81 8.37
CA ALA A 16 -4.85 -0.12 8.49
C ALA A 16 -4.54 0.78 7.28
N ILE A 17 -4.92 0.37 6.06
CA ILE A 17 -4.83 1.21 4.86
C ILE A 17 -5.74 2.43 5.00
N ASP A 18 -6.96 2.25 5.49
CA ASP A 18 -7.92 3.34 5.70
C ASP A 18 -7.39 4.37 6.71
N ASP A 19 -7.07 3.91 7.91
CA ASP A 19 -6.55 4.75 9.00
C ASP A 19 -5.30 5.54 8.57
N ALA A 20 -4.38 4.89 7.84
CA ALA A 20 -3.16 5.54 7.38
C ALA A 20 -3.44 6.52 6.23
N ALA A 21 -4.36 6.21 5.31
CA ALA A 21 -4.78 7.12 4.26
C ALA A 21 -5.42 8.39 4.84
N GLU A 22 -6.25 8.25 5.88
CA GLU A 22 -6.82 9.39 6.60
C GLU A 22 -5.74 10.23 7.29
N ARG A 23 -4.79 9.60 8.00
CA ARG A 23 -3.66 10.31 8.64
C ARG A 23 -2.78 11.08 7.67
N LEU A 24 -2.66 10.57 6.44
CA LEU A 24 -1.86 11.16 5.37
C LEU A 24 -2.65 12.16 4.51
N ASP A 25 -3.95 12.35 4.81
CA ASP A 25 -4.87 13.17 4.01
C ASP A 25 -4.86 12.76 2.53
N LEU A 26 -4.96 11.45 2.27
CA LEU A 26 -4.98 10.90 0.92
C LEU A 26 -6.41 10.86 0.34
N GLY A 27 -6.53 11.22 -0.93
CA GLY A 27 -7.78 11.12 -1.67
C GLY A 27 -8.28 9.69 -1.87
N SER A 28 -9.56 9.56 -2.19
CA SER A 28 -10.22 8.25 -2.40
C SER A 28 -9.59 7.43 -3.53
N GLU A 29 -9.05 8.08 -4.56
CA GLU A 29 -8.34 7.38 -5.64
C GLU A 29 -7.06 6.72 -5.11
N ALA A 30 -6.22 7.45 -4.35
CA ALA A 30 -5.00 6.91 -3.76
C ALA A 30 -5.30 5.71 -2.84
N LYS A 31 -6.32 5.83 -1.98
CA LYS A 31 -6.79 4.73 -1.12
C LYS A 31 -7.27 3.52 -1.92
N SER A 32 -8.04 3.74 -2.99
CA SER A 32 -8.51 2.66 -3.86
C SER A 32 -7.35 1.93 -4.52
N ARG A 33 -6.39 2.67 -5.10
CA ARG A 33 -5.19 2.08 -5.73
C ARG A 33 -4.35 1.30 -4.71
N ALA A 34 -4.15 1.83 -3.51
CA ALA A 34 -3.44 1.15 -2.44
C ALA A 34 -4.12 -0.17 -2.03
N THR A 35 -5.45 -0.15 -1.94
CA THR A 35 -6.24 -1.35 -1.63
C THR A 35 -6.10 -2.41 -2.71
N ASP A 36 -6.24 -2.02 -3.98
CA ASP A 36 -6.10 -2.95 -5.11
C ASP A 36 -4.69 -3.54 -5.20
N LEU A 37 -3.67 -2.73 -4.96
CA LEU A 37 -2.28 -3.16 -4.90
C LEU A 37 -2.04 -4.17 -3.78
N PHE A 38 -2.50 -3.86 -2.57
CA PHE A 38 -2.39 -4.76 -1.43
C PHE A 38 -3.08 -6.09 -1.70
N LEU A 39 -4.35 -6.07 -2.15
CA LEU A 39 -5.12 -7.29 -2.41
C LEU A 39 -4.57 -8.12 -3.58
N SER A 40 -3.85 -7.51 -4.52
CA SER A 40 -3.19 -8.21 -5.63
C SER A 40 -1.85 -8.84 -5.24
N THR A 41 -1.27 -8.42 -4.10
CA THR A 41 0.08 -8.80 -3.65
C THR A 41 0.11 -9.29 -2.20
N VAL A 42 -1.04 -9.71 -1.65
CA VAL A 42 -1.16 -10.12 -0.24
C VAL A 42 -0.16 -11.24 0.05
N PRO A 43 0.81 -11.04 0.96
CA PRO A 43 1.74 -12.08 1.35
C PRO A 43 1.09 -13.06 2.33
N GLU A 44 1.53 -14.31 2.31
CA GLU A 44 1.06 -15.37 3.23
C GLU A 44 1.38 -15.05 4.70
N GLU A 45 2.55 -14.45 4.96
CA GLU A 45 2.99 -14.16 6.33
C GLU A 45 2.49 -12.79 6.83
N ASP A 46 1.80 -12.76 7.97
CA ASP A 46 1.26 -11.53 8.57
C ASP A 46 2.31 -10.45 8.86
N ARG A 47 3.51 -10.84 9.29
CA ARG A 47 4.62 -9.89 9.53
C ARG A 47 5.02 -9.10 8.28
N SER A 48 4.75 -9.66 7.10
CA SER A 48 5.05 -9.02 5.81
C SER A 48 3.91 -8.10 5.38
N LYS A 49 2.68 -8.32 5.84
CA LYS A 49 1.49 -7.56 5.42
C LYS A 49 1.58 -6.09 5.82
N GLN A 50 2.09 -5.75 7.01
CA GLN A 50 2.28 -4.34 7.40
C GLN A 50 3.23 -3.59 6.46
N ALA A 51 4.31 -4.26 6.03
CA ALA A 51 5.25 -3.68 5.08
C ALA A 51 4.63 -3.50 3.68
N VAL A 52 3.76 -4.44 3.27
CA VAL A 52 3.00 -4.35 2.01
C VAL A 52 1.94 -3.24 2.10
N VAL A 53 1.27 -3.04 3.24
CA VAL A 53 0.36 -1.89 3.47
C VAL A 53 1.07 -0.57 3.20
N ALA A 54 2.25 -0.35 3.80
CA ALA A 54 3.01 0.87 3.61
C ALA A 54 3.48 1.06 2.16
N ALA A 55 3.95 -0.01 1.53
CA ALA A 55 4.37 0.01 0.13
C ALA A 55 3.20 0.31 -0.82
N SER A 56 2.04 -0.31 -0.59
CA SER A 56 0.81 -0.10 -1.35
C SER A 56 0.28 1.33 -1.20
N LEU A 57 0.31 1.90 0.00
CA LEU A 57 -0.08 3.30 0.23
C LEU A 57 0.80 4.26 -0.55
N TYR A 58 2.12 4.10 -0.46
CA TYR A 58 3.06 4.94 -1.21
C TYR A 58 2.86 4.80 -2.72
N ALA A 59 2.78 3.57 -3.23
CA ALA A 59 2.59 3.31 -4.65
C ALA A 59 1.22 3.79 -5.17
N GLY A 60 0.14 3.59 -4.40
CA GLY A 60 -1.20 4.04 -4.74
C GLY A 60 -1.30 5.56 -4.80
N ALA A 61 -0.71 6.26 -3.81
CA ALA A 61 -0.60 7.71 -3.79
C ALA A 61 0.23 8.25 -4.96
N LEU A 62 1.34 7.58 -5.29
CA LEU A 62 2.18 7.92 -6.45
C LEU A 62 1.41 7.81 -7.78
N ILE A 63 0.67 6.72 -7.97
CA ILE A 63 -0.16 6.49 -9.17
C ILE A 63 -1.29 7.50 -9.29
N ALA A 64 -1.94 7.84 -8.16
CA ALA A 64 -3.02 8.81 -8.12
C ALA A 64 -2.55 10.27 -8.22
N GLY A 65 -1.24 10.52 -8.19
CA GLY A 65 -0.68 11.89 -8.18
C GLY A 65 -0.87 12.64 -6.86
N ASP A 66 -1.24 11.95 -5.78
CA ASP A 66 -1.46 12.51 -4.43
C ASP A 66 -0.37 12.06 -3.45
N GLN A 67 0.89 12.22 -3.87
CA GLN A 67 2.03 11.66 -3.16
C GLN A 67 2.30 12.31 -1.80
N ARG A 68 2.80 11.50 -0.87
CA ARG A 68 3.43 11.90 0.40
C ARG A 68 4.84 11.34 0.46
N SER A 69 5.69 11.82 1.38
CA SER A 69 7.05 11.29 1.45
C SER A 69 7.03 9.84 1.94
N GLN A 70 8.04 9.05 1.55
CA GLN A 70 8.19 7.68 2.06
C GLN A 70 8.35 7.64 3.59
N SER A 71 8.89 8.71 4.19
CA SER A 71 8.99 8.84 5.64
C SER A 71 7.61 9.02 6.27
N ASP A 72 6.77 9.91 5.73
CA ASP A 72 5.42 10.13 6.26
C ASP A 72 4.58 8.85 6.19
N VAL A 73 4.66 8.12 5.06
CA VAL A 73 3.98 6.83 4.90
C VAL A 73 4.51 5.80 5.90
N ALA A 74 5.82 5.76 6.10
CA ALA A 74 6.44 4.84 7.05
C ALA A 74 6.00 5.14 8.49
N ASP A 75 5.97 6.41 8.87
CA ASP A 75 5.54 6.85 10.20
C ASP A 75 4.03 6.59 10.42
N ALA A 76 3.19 6.83 9.41
CA ALA A 76 1.75 6.60 9.49
C ALA A 76 1.39 5.11 9.68
N VAL A 77 2.20 4.20 9.14
CA VAL A 77 1.97 2.75 9.20
C VAL A 77 2.78 2.07 10.31
N GLY A 78 3.83 2.72 10.82
CA GLY A 78 4.71 2.17 11.86
C GLY A 78 5.78 1.22 11.32
N VAL A 79 6.36 1.53 10.16
CA VAL A 79 7.49 0.80 9.56
C VAL A 79 8.69 1.73 9.34
N SER A 80 9.83 1.20 8.89
CA SER A 80 10.97 2.06 8.51
C SER A 80 10.77 2.66 7.11
N ARG A 81 11.29 3.87 6.87
CA ARG A 81 11.35 4.45 5.51
C ARG A 81 12.00 3.48 4.50
N LEU A 82 13.05 2.76 4.90
CA LEU A 82 13.74 1.80 4.04
C LEU A 82 12.83 0.62 3.65
N THR A 83 11.92 0.21 4.54
CA THR A 83 10.90 -0.80 4.25
C THR A 83 10.01 -0.37 3.09
N VAL A 84 9.53 0.89 3.12
CA VAL A 84 8.74 1.46 2.02
C VAL A 84 9.59 1.51 0.75
N GLN A 85 10.79 2.09 0.84
CA GLN A 85 11.71 2.30 -0.29
C GLN A 85 11.99 1.03 -1.09
N ASN A 86 12.27 -0.09 -0.41
CA ASN A 86 12.65 -1.33 -1.05
C ASN A 86 11.45 -2.04 -1.69
N ARG A 87 10.26 -1.94 -1.07
CA ARG A 87 9.13 -2.78 -1.46
C ARG A 87 8.21 -2.17 -2.51
N TRP A 88 8.07 -0.85 -2.58
CA TRP A 88 7.04 -0.26 -3.45
C TRP A 88 7.24 -0.57 -4.94
N ARG A 89 8.49 -0.66 -5.41
CA ARG A 89 8.80 -1.02 -6.80
C ARG A 89 8.55 -2.50 -7.08
N GLU A 90 8.95 -3.37 -6.14
CA GLU A 90 8.71 -4.81 -6.21
C GLU A 90 7.20 -5.09 -6.28
N LEU A 91 6.42 -4.41 -5.44
CA LEU A 91 4.97 -4.53 -5.37
C LEU A 91 4.29 -4.13 -6.68
N LEU A 92 4.72 -3.03 -7.31
CA LEU A 92 4.21 -2.66 -8.64
C LEU A 92 4.51 -3.74 -9.68
N SER A 93 5.75 -4.25 -9.70
CA SER A 93 6.15 -5.32 -10.60
C SER A 93 5.32 -6.59 -10.40
N GLU A 94 5.06 -6.99 -9.15
CA GLU A 94 4.22 -8.14 -8.80
C GLU A 94 2.75 -7.94 -9.20
N ALA A 95 2.25 -6.72 -9.09
CA ALA A 95 0.91 -6.34 -9.55
C ALA A 95 0.81 -6.21 -11.10
N GLY A 96 1.90 -6.43 -11.84
CA GLY A 96 1.95 -6.28 -13.29
C GLY A 96 1.93 -4.83 -13.76
N LEU A 97 2.33 -3.89 -12.90
CA LEU A 97 2.40 -2.46 -13.18
C LEU A 97 3.86 -2.03 -13.29
N GLU A 98 4.15 -1.14 -14.25
CA GLU A 98 5.47 -0.53 -14.34
C GLU A 98 5.57 0.69 -13.42
N PRO A 99 6.65 0.81 -12.62
CA PRO A 99 6.89 2.03 -11.87
C PRO A 99 7.09 3.22 -12.83
N PRO A 100 6.63 4.43 -12.47
CA PRO A 100 6.86 5.61 -13.28
C PRO A 100 8.37 5.85 -13.50
N GLN A 101 8.75 6.28 -14.71
CA GLN A 101 10.16 6.47 -15.11
C GLN A 101 10.68 7.92 -14.96
N TRP A 102 9.91 8.81 -14.35
CA TRP A 102 10.28 10.22 -14.23
C TRP A 102 11.26 10.51 -13.10
#